data_AF-A0A1E3VM99-F1
#
_entry.id   AF-A0A1E3VM99-F1
#
_cell.length_a   1.000
_cell.length_b   1.000
_cell.length_c   1.000
_cell.angle_alpha   90.00
_cell.angle_beta   90.00
_cell.angle_gamma   90.00
#
_symmetry.space_group_name_H-M   'P 1'
#
loop_
_entity.id
_entity.type
_entity.pdbx_description
1 polymer ?
#
loop_
_entity_poly.entity_id
_entity_poly.type
_entity_poly.pdbx_seq_one_letter_code
_entity_poly.pdbx_strand_id
1 'polypeptide(L)' 'MPEGESTWSTEDQIQLDDNVHLVRVQQFDEKTQMPAATAMFRLKLTPPNPEDLAAPPPRPE' A
#
# COMPACT_ATOMS: atom_id res chain seq x y z
N MET A 1 -21.69 24.24 -5.41
CA MET A 1 -21.24 23.17 -4.49
C MET A 1 -20.03 22.56 -5.17
N PRO A 2 -18.85 22.44 -4.53
CA PRO A 2 -17.69 21.89 -5.22
C PRO A 2 -18.03 20.46 -5.61
N GLU A 3 -17.86 20.18 -6.90
CA GLU A 3 -18.19 18.91 -7.54
C GLU A 3 -17.38 17.82 -6.84
N GLY A 4 -18.13 16.85 -6.31
CA GLY A 4 -17.67 15.91 -5.31
C GLY A 4 -16.39 15.21 -5.72
N GLU A 5 -15.39 15.34 -4.85
CA GLU A 5 -14.33 14.36 -4.70
C GLU A 5 -15.03 12.99 -4.62
N SER A 6 -15.02 12.23 -5.72
CA SER A 6 -15.62 10.90 -5.77
C SER A 6 -14.71 9.98 -4.99
N THR A 7 -14.85 10.01 -3.68
CA THR A 7 -14.19 9.10 -2.75
C THR A 7 -14.86 7.74 -2.95
N TRP A 8 -14.37 6.98 -3.91
CA TRP A 8 -14.72 5.58 -4.03
C TRP A 8 -13.94 4.80 -2.97
N SER A 9 -14.64 3.90 -2.27
CA SER A 9 -14.03 2.95 -1.35
C SER A 9 -14.23 1.54 -1.89
N THR A 10 -13.21 0.70 -1.78
CA THR A 10 -13.28 -0.73 -2.05
C THR A 10 -12.76 -1.47 -0.84
N GLU A 11 -13.42 -2.54 -0.46
CA GLU A 11 -13.02 -3.40 0.65
C GLU A 11 -12.88 -4.81 0.09
N ASP A 12 -11.67 -5.37 0.19
CA ASP A 12 -11.37 -6.73 -0.21
C ASP A 12 -10.70 -7.45 0.96
N GLN A 13 -11.16 -8.66 1.26
CA GLN A 13 -10.66 -9.44 2.37
C GLN A 13 -9.69 -10.51 1.87
N ILE A 14 -8.41 -10.32 2.18
CA ILE A 14 -7.34 -11.24 1.81
C ILE A 14 -6.91 -12.01 3.05
N GLN A 15 -6.90 -13.34 2.99
CA GLN A 15 -6.29 -14.16 4.04
C GLN A 15 -4.77 -13.99 3.98
N LEU A 16 -4.20 -13.45 5.05
CA LEU A 16 -2.75 -13.33 5.21
C LEU A 16 -2.25 -14.54 6.01
N ASP A 17 -1.14 -15.12 5.59
CA ASP A 17 -0.35 -16.07 6.37
C ASP A 17 0.86 -15.37 7.05
N ASP A 18 1.71 -16.11 7.75
CA ASP A 18 2.89 -15.57 8.44
C ASP A 18 4.00 -15.02 7.50
N ASN A 19 3.88 -15.25 6.20
CA ASN A 19 4.80 -14.69 5.23
C ASN A 19 4.54 -13.20 5.00
N VAL A 20 5.45 -12.59 4.26
CA VAL A 20 5.29 -11.22 3.78
C VAL A 20 4.39 -11.24 2.55
N HIS A 21 3.30 -10.49 2.61
CA HIS A 21 2.36 -10.29 1.50
C HIS A 21 2.60 -8.94 0.85
N LEU A 22 2.45 -8.90 -0.48
CA LEU A 22 2.55 -7.68 -1.25
C LEU A 22 1.19 -7.39 -1.89
N VAL A 23 0.54 -6.32 -1.45
CA VAL A 23 -0.73 -5.86 -2.02
C VAL A 23 -0.46 -4.71 -2.96
N ARG A 24 -0.89 -4.85 -4.21
CA ARG A 24 -0.79 -3.81 -5.23
C ARG A 24 -2.19 -3.33 -5.59
N VAL A 25 -2.45 -2.05 -5.35
CA VAL A 25 -3.68 -1.39 -5.77
C VAL A 25 -3.36 -0.53 -6.99
N GLN A 26 -4.10 -0.71 -8.07
CA GLN A 26 -3.94 0.06 -9.30
C GLN A 26 -5.25 0.76 -9.64
N GLN A 27 -5.18 2.06 -9.84
CA GLN A 27 -6.26 2.83 -10.44
C GLN A 27 -6.01 2.91 -11.95
N PHE A 28 -7.02 2.61 -12.75
CA PHE A 28 -6.98 2.75 -14.19
C PHE A 28 -7.75 3.99 -14.62
N ASP A 29 -7.23 4.71 -15.61
CA ASP A 29 -7.96 5.76 -16.32
C ASP A 29 -9.07 5.11 -17.16
N GLU A 30 -10.30 5.60 -16.99
CA GLU A 30 -11.50 4.97 -17.60
C GLU A 30 -11.45 4.98 -19.13
N LYS A 31 -10.88 6.03 -19.74
CA LYS A 31 -10.87 6.23 -21.19
C LYS A 31 -9.77 5.45 -21.89
N THR A 32 -8.57 5.46 -21.32
CA THR A 32 -7.38 4.86 -21.93
C THR A 32 -7.13 3.43 -21.44
N GLN A 33 -7.80 3.01 -20.37
CA GLN A 33 -7.57 1.73 -19.69
C GLN A 33 -6.11 1.55 -19.24
N MET A 34 -5.38 2.67 -19.09
CA MET A 34 -3.99 2.67 -18.63
C MET A 34 -3.92 2.95 -17.12
N PRO A 35 -2.92 2.41 -16.39
CA PRO A 35 -2.74 2.72 -14.98
C PRO A 35 -2.48 4.23 -14.77
N ALA A 36 -3.34 4.88 -14.01
CA ALA A 36 -3.22 6.29 -13.64
C ALA A 36 -2.49 6.47 -12.29
N ALA A 37 -2.73 5.55 -11.35
CA ALA A 37 -2.06 5.53 -10.05
C ALA A 37 -1.78 4.10 -9.59
N THR A 38 -0.73 3.91 -8.79
CA THR A 38 -0.40 2.63 -8.18
C THR A 38 0.03 2.85 -6.73
N ALA A 39 -0.55 2.09 -5.81
CA ALA A 39 -0.11 2.00 -4.43
C ALA A 39 0.34 0.56 -4.14
N MET A 40 1.42 0.42 -3.38
CA MET A 40 1.98 -0.87 -2.98
C MET A 40 2.10 -0.92 -1.46
N PHE A 41 1.57 -1.97 -0.87
CA PHE A 41 1.60 -2.23 0.56
C PHE A 41 2.33 -3.55 0.81
N ARG A 42 3.19 -3.56 1.82
CA ARG A 42 3.87 -4.76 2.28
C ARG A 42 3.33 -5.08 3.67
N LEU A 43 2.65 -6.21 3.79
CA LEU A 43 1.93 -6.63 4.98
C LEU A 43 2.55 -7.90 5.55
N LYS A 44 2.64 -7.99 6.88
CA LYS A 44 3.04 -9.20 7.60
C LYS A 44 2.24 -9.25 8.89
N LEU A 45 1.68 -10.41 9.22
CA LEU A 45 0.86 -10.55 10.44
C LEU A 45 1.70 -10.57 11.71
N THR A 46 2.93 -11.10 11.65
CA THR A 46 3.83 -11.03 12.80
C THR A 46 4.25 -9.58 13.03
N PRO A 47 4.24 -9.09 14.28
CA PRO A 47 4.75 -7.76 14.60
C PRO A 47 6.17 -7.60 14.05
N PRO A 48 6.51 -6.42 13.51
CA PRO A 48 7.87 -6.14 13.08
C PRO A 48 8.81 -6.37 14.27
N ASN A 49 9.96 -6.98 14.02
CA ASN A 49 10.99 -7.05 15.06
C ASN A 49 11.38 -5.62 15.44
N PRO A 50 11.70 -5.34 16.72
CA PRO A 50 12.12 -4.00 17.13
C PRO A 50 13.33 -3.47 16.34
N GLU A 51 14.14 -4.37 15.78
CA GLU A 51 15.26 -4.05 14.89
C GLU A 51 14.82 -3.53 13.50
N ASP A 52 13.67 -3.94 12.98
CA ASP A 52 13.08 -3.40 11.73
C ASP A 52 12.52 -1.99 11.89
N LEU A 53 12.19 -1.59 13.14
CA LEU A 53 11.68 -0.26 13.48
C LEU A 53 12.79 0.72 13.86
N ALA A 54 14.03 0.24 14.05
CA ALA A 54 15.14 1.09 14.38
C ALA A 54 15.51 1.96 13.18
N ALA A 55 15.64 3.27 13.41
CA ALA A 55 16.16 4.17 12.40
C ALA A 55 17.55 3.66 11.97
N PRO A 56 17.87 3.65 10.66
CA PRO A 56 19.20 3.27 10.21
C PRO A 56 20.26 4.14 10.89
N PRO A 57 21.45 3.59 11.19
CA PRO A 57 22.50 4.36 11.84
C PRO A 57 22.84 5.60 11.00
N PRO A 58 23.18 6.74 11.64
CA PRO A 58 23.61 7.92 10.91
C PRO A 58 24.82 7.54 10.04
N ARG A 59 24.75 7.89 8.74
CA ARG A 59 25.90 7.69 7.84
C ARG A 59 27.06 8.59 8.32
N PRO A 60 28.30 8.08 8.38
CA PRO A 60 29.46 8.93 8.65
C PRO A 60 29.61 9.94 7.50
N GLU A 61 29.86 11.21 7.87
CA GLU A 61 30.21 12.31 6.96
C GLU A 61 31.61 12.15 6.35
#